data_AF-A0A5T2R5U6-F1
#
_entry.id   AF-A0A5T2R5U6-F1
#
_cell.length_a   1.000
_cell.length_b   1.000
_cell.length_c   1.000
_cell.angle_alpha   90.00
_cell.angle_beta   90.00
_cell.angle_gamma   90.00
#
_symmetry.space_group_name_H-M   'P 1'
#
loop_
_entity.id
_entity.type
_entity.pdbx_description
1 polymer ?
#
loop_
_entity_poly.entity_id
_entity_poly.type
_entity_poly.pdbx_seq_one_letter_code
_entity_poly.pdbx_strand_id
1 'polypeptide(L)'
;MKSIYGNTENQLHAEFEYGSGDTVEARVGTILPGHFKVMTITFTSAQLQDDGGKKHVINLQHVHDQNRGSRPASGDFSSNIPAPRWR
;
A
#
# COMPACT_ATOMS: atom_id res chain seq x y z
N MET A 1 -0.74 -0.08 -2.81
CA MET A 1 -0.37 1.27 -2.33
C MET A 1 -0.47 2.21 -3.51
N LYS A 2 -1.19 3.31 -3.32
CA LYS A 2 -1.64 4.22 -4.39
C LYS A 2 -0.68 5.39 -4.60
N SER A 3 -0.26 6.04 -3.52
CA SER A 3 0.61 7.23 -3.59
C SER A 3 1.53 7.31 -2.36
N ILE A 4 2.65 8.02 -2.50
CA ILE A 4 3.54 8.42 -1.40
C ILE A 4 3.87 9.90 -1.59
N TYR A 5 3.81 10.68 -0.51
CA TYR A 5 4.14 12.10 -0.55
C TYR A 5 4.81 12.54 0.75
N GLY A 6 5.64 13.57 0.65
CA GLY A 6 6.28 14.20 1.79
C GLY A 6 5.45 15.38 2.30
N ASN A 7 5.48 15.63 3.61
CA ASN A 7 4.98 16.88 4.18
C ASN A 7 6.12 17.92 4.31
N THR A 8 5.77 19.13 4.77
CA THR A 8 6.71 20.24 5.00
C THR A 8 7.77 19.95 6.07
N GLU A 9 7.63 18.86 6.83
CA GLU A 9 8.55 18.41 7.88
C GLU A 9 9.45 17.25 7.41
N ASN A 10 9.51 16.98 6.11
CA ASN A 10 10.23 15.84 5.50
C ASN A 10 9.75 14.47 5.99
N GLN A 11 8.53 14.36 6.52
CA GLN A 11 7.92 13.08 6.86
C GLN A 11 7.18 12.52 5.64
N LEU A 12 7.36 11.22 5.38
CA LEU A 12 6.65 10.52 4.31
C LEU A 12 5.33 9.97 4.81
N HIS A 13 4.30 10.15 3.98
CA HIS A 13 2.96 9.61 4.12
C HIS A 13 2.67 8.71 2.91
N ALA A 14 1.88 7.67 3.11
CA ALA A 14 1.48 6.73 2.08
C ALA A 14 -0.04 6.58 2.08
N GLU A 15 -0.63 6.54 0.89
CA GLU A 15 -2.05 6.27 0.70
C GLU A 15 -2.23 4.81 0.26
N PHE A 16 -3.01 4.06 1.03
CA PHE A 16 -3.36 2.67 0.75
C PHE A 16 -4.79 2.61 0.25
N GLU A 17 -4.97 2.13 -0.99
CA GLU A 17 -6.27 1.81 -1.57
C GLU A 17 -6.58 0.33 -1.36
N TYR A 18 -7.78 0.05 -0.85
CA TYR A 18 -8.29 -1.30 -0.64
C TYR A 18 -9.15 -1.74 -1.82
N GLY A 19 -9.40 -3.05 -1.95
CA GLY A 19 -10.23 -3.60 -3.03
C GLY A 19 -11.68 -3.09 -3.04
N SER A 20 -12.15 -2.45 -1.95
CA SER A 20 -13.44 -1.75 -1.88
C SER A 20 -13.44 -0.38 -2.57
N GLY A 21 -12.27 0.14 -2.95
CA GLY A 21 -12.08 1.52 -3.41
C GLY A 21 -11.84 2.52 -2.26
N ASP A 22 -11.90 2.08 -1.01
CA ASP A 22 -11.60 2.94 0.14
C ASP A 22 -10.10 3.25 0.19
N THR A 23 -9.77 4.50 0.51
CA THR A 23 -8.39 4.94 0.69
C THR A 23 -8.13 5.33 2.14
N VAL A 24 -6.95 4.95 2.63
CA VAL A 24 -6.48 5.28 3.97
C VAL A 24 -5.10 5.92 3.86
N GLU A 25 -4.98 7.12 4.43
CA GLU A 25 -3.70 7.78 4.62
C GLU A 25 -3.00 7.19 5.84
N ALA A 26 -1.70 6.93 5.71
CA ALA A 26 -0.91 6.35 6.77
C ALA A 26 0.52 6.92 6.81
N ARG A 27 1.03 7.00 8.04
CA ARG A 27 2.41 7.38 8.37
C ARG A 27 3.07 6.23 9.12
N VAL A 28 4.37 6.33 9.35
CA VAL A 28 5.08 5.39 10.22
C VAL A 28 4.41 5.33 11.59
N GLY A 29 4.10 4.12 12.05
CA GLY A 29 3.37 3.83 13.28
C GLY A 29 1.86 3.67 13.12
N THR A 30 1.27 4.09 12.00
CA THR A 30 -0.16 3.88 11.72
C THR A 30 -0.48 2.39 11.67
N ILE A 31 -1.59 1.99 12.29
CA ILE A 31 -2.14 0.63 12.18
C ILE A 31 -3.25 0.66 11.14
N LEU A 32 -3.03 -0.04 10.04
CA LEU A 32 -3.96 -0.17 8.93
C LEU A 32 -5.05 -1.21 9.23
N PRO A 33 -6.22 -1.10 8.60
CA PRO A 33 -7.20 -2.18 8.53
C PRO A 33 -6.56 -3.53 8.20
N GLY A 34 -6.92 -4.58 8.95
CA GLY A 34 -6.29 -5.89 8.87
C GLY A 34 -5.08 -6.09 9.79
N HIS A 35 -4.88 -5.18 10.75
CA HIS A 35 -3.84 -5.29 11.80
C HIS A 35 -2.40 -5.25 11.26
N PHE A 36 -2.17 -4.39 10.27
CA PHE A 36 -0.83 -4.14 9.74
C PHE A 36 -0.29 -2.81 10.26
N LYS A 37 0.79 -2.85 11.02
CA LYS A 37 1.50 -1.65 11.46
C LYS A 37 2.49 -1.19 10.40
N VAL A 38 2.40 0.07 10.00
CA VAL A 38 3.40 0.70 9.12
C VAL A 38 4.68 0.92 9.91
N MET A 39 5.76 0.26 9.49
CA MET A 39 7.06 0.34 10.16
C MET A 39 7.96 1.38 9.51
N THR A 40 7.90 1.48 8.18
CA THR A 40 8.78 2.35 7.40
C THR A 40 8.09 2.78 6.13
N ILE A 41 8.30 4.02 5.70
CA ILE A 41 7.88 4.53 4.39
C ILE A 41 9.12 5.11 3.71
N THR A 42 9.30 4.78 2.44
CA THR A 42 10.33 5.30 1.53
C THR A 42 9.63 5.90 0.32
N PHE A 43 10.34 6.62 -0.55
CA PHE A 43 9.72 7.21 -1.75
C PHE A 43 9.10 6.20 -2.72
N THR A 44 9.47 4.92 -2.63
CA THR A 44 9.04 3.89 -3.58
C THR A 44 8.37 2.69 -2.92
N SER A 45 8.32 2.62 -1.59
CA SER A 45 7.81 1.45 -0.88
C SER A 45 7.43 1.76 0.57
N ALA A 46 6.58 0.92 1.15
CA ALA A 46 6.27 0.90 2.58
C ALA A 46 6.48 -0.51 3.14
N GLN A 47 7.03 -0.59 4.35
CA GLN A 47 7.18 -1.83 5.10
C GLN A 47 6.10 -1.91 6.17
N LEU A 48 5.35 -3.01 6.18
CA LEU A 48 4.31 -3.31 7.15
C LEU A 48 4.73 -4.50 8.02
N GLN A 49 4.17 -4.57 9.22
CA GLN A 49 4.28 -5.72 10.12
C GLN A 49 2.89 -6.18 10.54
N ASP A 50 2.61 -7.48 10.45
CA ASP A 50 1.37 -8.07 10.98
C ASP A 50 1.45 -8.35 12.48
N ASP A 51 0.33 -8.73 13.10
CA ASP A 51 0.25 -9.11 14.53
C ASP A 51 1.15 -10.31 14.88
N GLY A 52 1.47 -11.16 13.90
CA GLY A 52 2.41 -12.28 14.05
C GLY A 52 3.89 -11.86 14.00
N GLY A 53 4.16 -10.56 13.80
CA GLY A 53 5.50 -10.01 13.68
C GLY A 53 6.14 -10.17 12.30
N LYS A 54 5.44 -10.77 11.33
CA LYS A 54 5.92 -10.96 9.95
C LYS A 54 5.93 -9.64 9.22
N LYS A 55 7.01 -9.40 8.46
CA LYS A 55 7.21 -8.16 7.72
C LYS A 55 6.81 -8.33 6.25
N HIS A 56 6.12 -7.33 5.72
CA HIS A 56 5.67 -7.25 4.34
C HIS A 56 6.18 -5.96 3.71
N VAL A 57 6.63 -6.02 2.47
CA VAL A 57 7.03 -4.83 1.71
C VAL A 57 6.02 -4.62 0.59
N ILE A 58 5.45 -3.42 0.54
CA ILE A 58 4.53 -2.99 -0.50
C ILE A 58 5.22 -1.90 -1.30
N ASN A 59 5.49 -2.16 -2.57
CA ASN A 59 6.05 -1.17 -3.47
C ASN A 59 4.94 -0.22 -3.96
N LEU A 60 5.30 1.04 -4.17
CA LEU A 60 4.47 1.98 -4.90
C LEU A 60 4.41 1.46 -6.33
N GLN A 61 3.21 1.08 -6.76
CA GLN A 61 3.01 0.73 -8.16
C GLN A 61 3.09 2.03 -8.94
N HIS A 62 4.26 2.33 -9.51
CA HIS A 62 4.28 3.21 -10.67
C HIS A 62 3.48 2.46 -11.73
N VAL A 63 2.26 2.92 -11.97
CA VAL A 63 1.55 2.58 -13.19
C VAL A 63 2.41 3.17 -14.31
N HIS A 64 3.38 2.39 -14.78
CA HIS A 64 4.13 2.70 -16.00
C HIS A 64 3.21 2.34 -17.17
N ASP A 65 2.06 3.01 -17.25
CA ASP A 65 1.26 3.07 -18.47
C ASP A 65 1.92 4.12 -19.38
N GLN A 66 3.17 3.89 -19.74
CA GLN A 66 3.65 4.34 -21.02
C GLN A 66 3.09 3.38 -22.06
N ASN A 67 1.84 3.62 -22.43
CA ASN A 67 1.37 3.67 -23.81
C ASN A 67 2.41 3.19 -24.85
N ARG A 68 2.62 1.88 -24.92
CA ARG A 68 3.19 1.22 -26.10
C ARG A 68 2.43 -0.08 -26.26
N GLY A 69 1.46 0.00 -27.18
CA GLY A 69 0.32 -0.88 -27.24
C GLY A 69 0.68 -2.36 -27.23
N SER A 70 -0.08 -3.13 -26.46
CA SER A 70 -0.79 -4.34 -26.92
C SER A 70 -1.51 -4.99 -25.74
N ARG A 71 -2.85 -4.97 -25.81
CA ARG A 71 -3.83 -5.85 -25.14
C ARG A 71 -4.11 -5.64 -23.63
N PRO A 72 -5.40 -5.61 -23.22
CA PRO A 72 -5.78 -5.64 -21.82
C PRO A 72 -5.59 -7.06 -21.28
N ALA A 73 -4.57 -7.27 -20.46
CA ALA A 73 -4.58 -8.40 -19.53
C ALA A 73 -5.41 -7.99 -18.31
N SER A 74 -6.74 -7.99 -18.47
CA SER A 74 -7.63 -8.19 -17.33
C SER A 74 -7.30 -9.57 -16.78
N GLY A 75 -6.55 -9.60 -15.68
CA GLY A 75 -6.01 -10.82 -15.10
C GLY A 75 -5.38 -10.54 -13.74
N ASP A 76 -6.27 -10.39 -12.75
CA ASP A 76 -6.09 -10.77 -11.36
C ASP A 76 -4.77 -10.36 -10.68
N PHE A 77 -4.78 -9.19 -10.04
CA PHE A 77 -3.85 -8.96 -8.94
C PHE A 77 -4.28 -9.83 -7.74
N SER A 78 -3.44 -10.81 -7.41
CA SER A 78 -3.51 -11.54 -6.14
C SER A 78 -3.33 -10.57 -4.97
N SER A 79 -4.45 -10.20 -4.35
CA SER A 79 -4.50 -9.50 -3.08
C SER A 79 -4.05 -10.46 -1.95
N ASN A 80 -2.75 -10.67 -1.79
CA ASN A 80 -2.22 -11.33 -0.59
C ASN A 80 -2.36 -10.48 0.68
N ILE A 81 -3.06 -9.34 0.62
CA ILE A 81 -3.51 -8.59 1.79
C ILE A 81 -4.97 -9.02 2.04
N PRO A 82 -5.23 -9.85 3.07
CA PRO A 82 -6.59 -10.26 3.37
C PRO A 82 -7.42 -9.02 3.71
N ALA A 83 -8.60 -8.91 3.11
CA ALA A 83 -9.58 -7.90 3.49
C ALA A 83 -9.92 -8.06 4.99
N PRO A 84 -10.09 -6.96 5.74
CA PRO A 84 -10.37 -7.02 7.17
C PRO A 84 -11.66 -7.84 7.41
N ARG A 85 -11.53 -8.92 8.19
CA ARG A 85 -12.69 -9.71 8.64
C ARG A 85 -13.23 -9.08 9.91
N TRP A 86 -14.40 -8.46 9.81
CA TRP A 86 -15.16 -8.00 10.97
C TRP A 86 -15.61 -9.23 11.77
N ARG A 87 -15.20 -9.31 13.04
CA ARG A 87 -15.72 -10.24 14.04
C ARG A 87 -16.23 -9.45 15.22
#